data_AF-X0YWA8-F1
#
_entry.id   AF-X0YWA8-F1
#
_cell.length_a   1.000
_cell.length_b   1.000
_cell.length_c   1.000
_cell.angle_alpha   90.00
_cell.angle_beta   90.00
_cell.angle_gamma   90.00
#
_symmetry.space_group_name_H-M   'P 1'
#
loop_
_entity.id
_entity.type
_entity.pdbx_description
1 polymer ?
#
loop_
_entity_poly.entity_id
_entity_poly.type
_entity_poly.pdbx_seq_one_letter_code
_entity_poly.pdbx_strand_id
1 'polypeptide(L)' 'MNLILLSTLTMGGLAAVFALFLSIAHKKLKVEEDPRVEQILGYLPGVNCGACGRASCRSLAEAIVKGETLA' A
#
# COMPACT_ATOMS: atom_id res chain seq x y z
N MET A 1 -2.78 42.17 -10.58
CA MET A 1 -2.31 40.77 -10.50
C MET A 1 -1.60 40.59 -9.15
N ASN A 2 -2.28 40.06 -8.13
CA ASN A 2 -1.65 39.86 -6.82
C ASN A 2 -0.96 38.49 -6.82
N LEU A 3 0.37 38.48 -6.80
CA LEU A 3 1.20 37.27 -6.87
C LEU A 3 0.80 36.24 -5.81
N ILE A 4 0.45 36.69 -4.61
CA ILE A 4 0.03 35.83 -3.49
C ILE A 4 -1.24 35.04 -3.86
N LEU A 5 -2.21 35.71 -4.48
CA LEU A 5 -3.48 35.09 -4.87
C LEU A 5 -3.26 34.05 -5.98
N LEU A 6 -2.41 34.37 -6.97
CA LEU A 6 -2.08 33.49 -8.08
C LEU A 6 -1.34 32.22 -7.60
N SER A 7 -0.36 32.37 -6.71
CA SER A 7 0.38 31.24 -6.13
C SER A 7 -0.54 30.33 -5.31
N THR A 8 -1.45 30.92 -4.53
CA THR A 8 -2.40 30.15 -3.71
C THR A 8 -3.36 29.35 -4.59
N LEU A 9 -3.88 29.97 -5.65
CA LEU A 9 -4.88 29.35 -6.53
C LEU A 9 -4.27 28.24 -7.40
N THR A 10 -3.02 28.42 -7.86
CA THR A 10 -2.31 27.39 -8.64
C THR A 10 -1.92 26.19 -7.79
N MET A 11 -1.35 26.40 -6.59
CA MET A 11 -1.04 25.31 -5.66
C MET A 11 -2.29 24.59 -5.17
N GLY A 12 -3.34 25.34 -4.82
CA GLY A 12 -4.63 24.77 -4.43
C GLY A 12 -5.27 23.94 -5.55
N GLY A 13 -5.22 24.43 -6.79
CA GLY A 13 -5.70 23.70 -7.97
C GLY A 13 -4.95 22.38 -8.20
N LEU A 14 -3.61 22.41 -8.14
CA LEU A 14 -2.78 21.21 -8.24
C LEU A 14 -3.09 20.21 -7.12
N ALA A 15 -3.20 20.67 -5.87
CA ALA A 15 -3.55 19.80 -4.75
C ALA A 15 -4.92 19.14 -4.95
N ALA A 16 -5.93 19.88 -5.41
CA ALA A 16 -7.26 19.35 -5.68
C ALA A 16 -7.24 18.29 -6.79
N VAL A 17 -6.49 18.53 -7.88
CA VAL A 17 -6.36 17.58 -9.00
C VAL A 17 -5.69 16.28 -8.54
N PHE A 18 -4.57 16.38 -7.82
CA PHE A 18 -3.88 15.19 -7.32
C PHE A 18 -4.71 14.44 -6.28
N ALA A 19 -5.39 15.14 -5.37
CA ALA A 19 -6.26 14.51 -4.39
C ALA A 19 -7.41 13.73 -5.06
N LEU A 20 -8.04 14.30 -6.07
CA LEU A 20 -9.08 13.63 -6.85
C LEU A 20 -8.52 12.37 -7.53
N PHE A 21 -7.37 12.50 -8.19
CA PHE A 21 -6.73 11.40 -8.91
C PHE A 21 -6.33 10.25 -7.96
N LEU A 22 -5.67 10.56 -6.85
CA LEU A 22 -5.28 9.57 -5.83
C LEU A 22 -6.50 8.89 -5.20
N SER A 23 -7.58 9.63 -4.94
CA SER A 23 -8.82 9.07 -4.38
C SER A 23 -9.47 8.06 -5.34
N ILE A 24 -9.52 8.38 -6.62
CA ILE A 24 -10.02 7.46 -7.66
C ILE A 24 -9.10 6.25 -7.79
N ALA A 25 -7.79 6.46 -7.84
CA ALA A 25 -6.80 5.40 -7.94
C ALA A 25 -6.88 4.44 -6.73
N HIS A 26 -6.99 4.98 -5.52
CA HIS A 26 -7.14 4.18 -4.29
C HIS A 26 -8.37 3.27 -4.36
N LYS A 27 -9.53 3.79 -4.82
CA LYS A 27 -10.74 2.98 -4.94
C LYS A 27 -10.67 1.96 -6.07
N LYS A 28 -10.08 2.33 -7.22
CA LYS A 28 -10.04 1.46 -8.41
C LYS A 28 -8.93 0.41 -8.36
N LEU A 29 -7.82 0.70 -7.70
CA LEU A 29 -6.66 -0.20 -7.58
C LEU A 29 -6.64 -0.92 -6.22
N LYS A 30 -7.72 -0.82 -5.43
CA LYS A 30 -7.84 -1.58 -4.19
C LYS A 30 -7.90 -3.07 -4.54
N VAL A 31 -6.85 -3.80 -4.16
CA VAL A 31 -6.82 -5.26 -4.24
C VAL A 31 -7.49 -5.80 -2.97
N GLU A 32 -8.37 -6.78 -3.12
CA GLU A 32 -8.96 -7.48 -1.98
C GLU A 32 -7.92 -8.45 -1.42
N GLU A 33 -7.57 -8.29 -0.14
CA GLU A 33 -6.60 -9.15 0.52
C GLU A 33 -7.31 -10.30 1.25
N ASP A 34 -6.73 -11.51 1.20
CA ASP A 34 -7.27 -12.65 1.96
C ASP A 34 -7.09 -12.38 3.47
N PRO A 35 -8.16 -12.40 4.27
CA PRO A 35 -8.09 -12.07 5.69
C PRO A 35 -7.17 -12.99 6.50
N ARG A 36 -6.89 -14.20 5.99
CA ARG A 36 -5.95 -15.14 6.62
C ARG A 36 -4.50 -14.65 6.55
N VAL A 37 -4.15 -13.87 5.52
CA VAL A 37 -2.80 -13.29 5.37
C VAL A 37 -2.53 -12.33 6.51
N GLU A 38 -3.49 -11.46 6.83
CA GLU A 38 -3.36 -10.49 7.93
C GLU A 38 -3.27 -11.19 9.29
N GLN A 39 -4.08 -12.23 9.49
CA GLN A 39 -4.03 -13.03 10.72
C GLN A 39 -2.65 -13.65 10.92
N ILE A 40 -2.08 -14.29 9.89
CA ILE A 40 -0.75 -14.90 9.96
C ILE A 40 0.33 -13.82 10.12
N LEU A 41 0.21 -12.70 9.40
CA LEU A 41 1.14 -11.58 9.49
C LEU A 41 1.22 -11.03 10.93
N GLY A 42 0.10 -11.01 11.67
CA GLY A 42 0.06 -10.62 13.07
C GLY A 42 0.85 -11.53 14.03
N TYR A 43 1.14 -12.77 13.62
CA TYR A 43 2.02 -13.69 14.37
C TYR A 43 3.49 -13.62 13.91
N LEU A 44 3.78 -12.93 12.80
CA LEU A 44 5.12 -12.80 12.27
C LEU A 44 5.84 -11.58 12.88
N PRO A 45 7.17 -11.63 13.00
CA PRO A 45 7.95 -10.54 13.60
C PRO A 45 7.97 -9.24 12.76
N GLY A 46 7.50 -9.26 11.50
CA GLY A 46 7.44 -8.08 10.64
C GLY A 46 8.78 -7.50 10.19
N VAL A 47 9.90 -8.15 10.51
CA VAL A 47 11.27 -7.64 10.27
C VAL A 47 11.74 -7.75 8.82
N ASN A 48 11.05 -8.52 7.97
CA ASN A 48 11.36 -8.68 6.54
C ASN A 48 12.82 -9.06 6.25
N CYS A 49 13.43 -9.90 7.09
CA CYS A 49 14.86 -10.25 7.01
C CYS A 49 15.22 -11.30 5.94
N GLY A 50 14.23 -11.97 5.34
CA GLY A 50 14.47 -12.96 4.29
C GLY A 50 14.94 -14.35 4.74
N ALA A 51 15.08 -14.62 6.05
CA ALA A 51 15.57 -15.90 6.56
C ALA A 51 14.69 -17.12 6.18
N CYS A 52 13.43 -16.88 5.81
CA CYS A 52 12.46 -17.88 5.34
C CYS A 52 12.44 -18.04 3.80
N GLY A 53 13.39 -17.45 3.07
CA GLY A 53 13.45 -17.55 1.61
C GLY A 53 12.38 -16.72 0.87
N ARG A 54 11.71 -15.79 1.56
CA ARG A 54 10.67 -14.91 1.01
C ARG A 54 11.05 -13.43 1.20
N ALA A 55 10.61 -12.56 0.28
CA ALA A 55 11.02 -11.14 0.25
C ALA A 55 10.53 -10.32 1.46
N SER A 56 9.44 -10.75 2.10
CA SER A 56 8.84 -10.08 3.25
C SER A 56 8.04 -11.06 4.11
N CYS A 57 7.76 -10.67 5.36
CA CYS A 57 6.87 -11.42 6.24
C CYS A 57 5.45 -11.56 5.64
N ARG A 58 4.96 -10.54 4.92
CA ARG A 58 3.69 -10.62 4.18
C ARG A 58 3.74 -11.67 3.07
N SER A 59 4.82 -11.70 2.28
CA SER A 59 4.99 -12.72 1.23
C SER A 59 5.10 -14.14 1.79
N LEU A 60 5.68 -14.30 3.00
CA LEU A 60 5.63 -15.57 3.73
C LEU A 60 4.21 -15.90 4.17
N ALA A 61 3.46 -14.96 4.74
CA ALA A 61 2.08 -15.17 5.14
C ALA A 61 1.18 -15.57 3.96
N GLU A 62 1.33 -14.91 2.81
CA GLU A 62 0.65 -15.28 1.56
C GLU A 62 1.00 -16.69 1.10
N ALA A 63 2.27 -17.07 1.16
CA ALA A 63 2.73 -18.41 0.79
C ALA A 63 2.14 -19.48 1.72
N ILE A 64 2.07 -19.22 3.03
CA ILE A 64 1.45 -20.11 4.02
C ILE A 64 -0.05 -20.29 3.69
N VAL A 65 -0.77 -19.21 3.39
CA VAL A 65 -2.20 -19.28 3.02
C VAL A 65 -2.42 -20.08 1.74
N LYS A 66 -1.50 -19.96 0.77
CA LYS A 66 -1.54 -20.67 -0.52
C LYS A 66 -1.08 -22.13 -0.42
N GLY A 67 -0.54 -22.57 0.72
CA GLY A 67 0.02 -23.91 0.89
C GLY A 67 1.29 -24.14 0.07
N GLU A 68 2.02 -23.08 -0.26
CA GLU A 68 3.28 -23.18 -0.98
C GLU A 68 4.37 -23.80 -0.09
N THR A 69 5.28 -24.55 -0.70
CA THR A 69 6.44 -25.08 0.02
C THR A 69 7.35 -23.95 0.45
N LEU A 70 7.75 -23.98 1.73
CA LEU A 70 8.83 -23.15 2.25
C LEU A 70 10.13 -23.60 1.54
N ALA A 71 10.86 -22.63 0.97
CA ALA A 71 12.15 -22.88 0.33
C ALA A 71 13.25 -22.96 1.40
#